data_AF-A0A210W758-F1
#
_entry.id   AF-A0A210W758-F1
#
_cell.length_a   1.000
_cell.length_b   1.000
_cell.length_c   1.000
_cell.angle_alpha   90.00
_cell.angle_beta   90.00
_cell.angle_gamma   90.00
#
_symmetry.space_group_name_H-M   'P 1'
#
loop_
_entity.id
_entity.type
_entity.pdbx_description
1 polymer ?
#
loop_
_entity_poly.entity_id
_entity_poly.type
_entity_poly.pdbx_seq_one_letter_code
_entity_poly.pdbx_strand_id
1 'polypeptide(L)'
;MSDTQPTRASQNSNTAEYAVVACLFAGLAGALAYGMYISQPDMPPAPARVGAVPAAAATAARADANANAQVTSQAVKVAADGGAFTPPGARDIPDTPMGEWIRRGEAIFLRTPANAVGFSGNTLNCVNCHLDAGRLKGAAPMWGAYPLYPAYRKKTNHVDTFAERVRGCFMYSMNGKAPDDGHDILVALEAYAYWMAQKAPTGEKLPGAGFTKVGKAAQEPSFERGAKVYEAKCALCHGAQGQGQEAGGVTVFPPLWGKQSYNWGAGTHEVDKAASFIKGNMPYGNPTLDDQEAWDVATYINSMERPQDPRFTGNVADTRKQFHDTPFSLYGTEVNGRLLKGL
;
A
#
# COMPACT_ATOMS: atom_id res chain seq x y z
N MET A 1 89.62 -34.27 6.11
CA MET A 1 89.16 -34.75 7.42
C MET A 1 88.23 -33.70 8.01
N SER A 2 87.20 -34.17 8.72
CA SER A 2 86.22 -33.43 9.55
C SER A 2 84.91 -32.97 8.90
N ASP A 3 83.95 -33.91 8.98
CA ASP A 3 82.64 -33.81 9.64
C ASP A 3 81.70 -32.62 9.38
N THR A 4 80.61 -32.96 8.69
CA THR A 4 79.29 -32.31 8.72
C THR A 4 78.57 -32.51 10.07
N GLN A 5 78.10 -31.42 10.68
CA GLN A 5 76.99 -31.40 11.65
C GLN A 5 75.83 -30.55 11.12
N PRO A 6 74.56 -30.93 11.33
CA PRO A 6 73.42 -30.07 11.04
C PRO A 6 73.02 -29.24 12.28
N THR A 7 72.76 -27.95 12.07
CA THR A 7 72.24 -27.01 13.07
C THR A 7 70.73 -27.23 13.31
N ARG A 8 70.34 -27.39 14.58
CA ARG A 8 68.94 -27.39 15.07
C ARG A 8 68.30 -26.00 14.89
N ALA A 9 67.09 -25.96 14.32
CA ALA A 9 66.21 -24.80 14.41
C ALA A 9 65.46 -24.79 15.77
N SER A 10 65.47 -23.64 16.44
CA SER A 10 64.70 -23.37 17.66
C SER A 10 63.25 -23.04 17.28
N GLN A 11 62.30 -23.80 17.82
CA GLN A 11 60.87 -23.46 17.80
C GLN A 11 60.54 -22.63 19.04
N ASN A 12 60.24 -21.35 18.87
CA ASN A 12 59.64 -20.53 19.92
C ASN A 12 58.11 -20.49 19.69
N SER A 13 57.35 -20.97 20.68
CA SER A 13 55.90 -21.08 20.62
C SER A 13 55.21 -19.80 21.09
N ASN A 14 54.42 -19.18 20.21
CA ASN A 14 53.56 -18.01 20.50
C ASN A 14 52.29 -18.36 21.31
N THR A 15 52.29 -19.45 22.08
CA THR A 15 51.12 -19.95 22.81
C THR A 15 50.65 -19.02 23.94
N ALA A 16 51.55 -18.20 24.50
CA ALA A 16 51.20 -17.26 25.56
C ALA A 16 50.41 -16.04 25.04
N GLU A 17 50.70 -15.54 23.84
CA GLU A 17 49.98 -14.40 23.26
C GLU A 17 48.55 -14.76 22.87
N TYR A 18 48.33 -15.96 22.31
CA TYR A 18 46.97 -16.41 21.96
C TYR A 18 46.07 -16.61 23.18
N ALA A 19 46.63 -17.04 24.32
CA ALA A 19 45.85 -17.21 25.56
C ALA A 19 45.36 -15.87 26.12
N VAL A 20 46.19 -14.82 26.07
CA VAL A 20 45.84 -13.48 26.57
C VAL A 20 44.75 -12.84 25.70
N VAL A 21 44.85 -12.98 24.38
CA VAL A 21 43.84 -12.44 23.45
C VAL A 21 42.50 -13.19 23.60
N ALA A 22 42.52 -14.51 23.77
CA ALA A 22 41.29 -15.29 23.99
C ALA A 22 40.57 -14.91 25.29
N CYS A 23 41.31 -14.64 26.37
CA CYS A 23 40.73 -14.20 27.65
C CYS A 23 40.07 -12.80 27.55
N LEU A 24 40.63 -11.89 26.75
CA LEU A 24 40.06 -10.56 26.53
C LEU A 24 38.73 -10.62 25.75
N PHE A 25 38.62 -11.48 24.74
CA PHE A 25 37.37 -11.67 24.00
C PHE A 25 36.28 -12.36 24.82
N ALA A 26 36.63 -13.32 25.68
CA ALA A 26 35.69 -13.95 26.60
C ALA A 26 35.12 -12.96 27.64
N GLY A 27 35.96 -12.06 28.17
CA GLY A 27 35.54 -11.00 29.09
C GLY A 27 34.57 -10.01 28.45
N LEU A 28 34.83 -9.61 27.20
CA LEU A 28 33.97 -8.68 26.45
C LEU A 28 32.60 -9.30 26.11
N ALA A 29 32.58 -10.57 25.73
CA ALA A 29 31.34 -11.31 25.45
C ALA A 29 30.48 -11.50 26.72
N GLY A 30 31.11 -11.75 27.88
CA GLY A 30 30.43 -11.85 29.17
C GLY A 30 29.78 -10.52 29.61
N ALA A 31 30.48 -9.39 29.41
CA ALA A 31 29.95 -8.07 29.74
C ALA A 31 28.76 -7.66 28.84
N LEU A 32 28.79 -8.01 27.56
CA LEU A 32 27.69 -7.77 26.62
C LEU A 32 26.47 -8.65 26.92
N ALA A 33 26.67 -9.92 27.26
CA ALA A 33 25.58 -10.81 27.66
C ALA A 33 24.91 -10.35 28.97
N TYR A 34 25.69 -9.85 29.93
CA TYR A 34 25.16 -9.30 31.18
C TYR A 34 24.40 -7.98 30.95
N GLY A 35 24.91 -7.08 30.10
CA GLY A 35 24.21 -5.84 29.73
C GLY A 35 22.88 -6.07 29.01
N MET A 36 22.80 -7.13 28.18
CA MET A 36 21.55 -7.55 27.54
C MET A 36 20.56 -8.19 28.52
N TYR A 37 21.03 -8.85 29.58
CA TYR A 37 20.17 -9.43 30.61
C TYR A 37 19.51 -8.36 31.52
N ILE A 38 20.22 -7.27 31.84
CA ILE A 38 19.69 -6.22 32.73
C ILE A 38 18.78 -5.22 31.98
N SER A 39 18.76 -5.24 30.64
CA SER A 39 18.03 -4.27 29.81
C SER A 39 16.76 -4.81 29.14
N GLN A 40 16.20 -5.93 29.62
CA GLN A 40 14.89 -6.37 29.15
C GLN A 40 13.78 -5.55 29.84
N PRO A 41 12.97 -4.75 29.10
CA PRO A 41 11.80 -4.13 29.69
C PRO A 41 10.79 -5.22 30.08
N ASP A 42 10.15 -5.05 31.24
CA ASP A 42 9.08 -5.97 31.69
C ASP A 42 8.01 -6.10 30.61
N MET A 43 7.68 -7.35 30.25
CA MET A 43 6.53 -7.60 29.40
C MET A 43 5.27 -7.12 30.12
N PRO A 44 4.35 -6.41 29.44
CA PRO A 44 3.04 -6.13 30.01
C PRO A 44 2.36 -7.47 30.35
N PRO A 45 1.66 -7.56 31.50
CA PRO A 45 1.02 -8.81 31.88
C PRO A 45 0.03 -9.24 30.80
N ALA A 46 0.03 -10.55 30.51
CA ALA A 46 -0.95 -11.15 29.61
C ALA A 46 -2.38 -10.76 30.06
N PRO A 47 -3.31 -10.49 29.12
CA PRO A 47 -4.68 -10.16 29.50
C PRO A 47 -5.25 -11.29 30.35
N ALA A 48 -5.76 -10.93 31.53
CA ALA A 48 -6.35 -11.88 32.45
C ALA A 48 -7.45 -12.68 31.73
N ARG A 49 -7.34 -14.01 31.75
CA ARG A 49 -8.46 -14.87 31.40
C ARG A 49 -9.57 -14.59 32.40
N VAL A 50 -10.67 -14.01 31.94
CA VAL A 50 -11.89 -13.89 32.73
C VAL A 50 -12.35 -15.32 33.05
N GLY A 51 -12.07 -15.76 34.27
CA GLY A 51 -12.61 -17.01 34.78
C GLY A 51 -14.13 -16.92 34.85
N ALA A 52 -14.81 -18.00 34.45
CA ALA A 52 -16.24 -18.12 34.66
C ALA A 52 -16.55 -17.93 36.16
N VAL A 53 -17.38 -16.92 36.46
CA VAL A 53 -17.86 -16.67 37.82
C VAL A 53 -18.78 -17.83 38.23
N PRO A 54 -18.58 -18.47 39.38
CA PRO A 54 -19.47 -19.53 39.84
C PRO A 54 -20.82 -18.92 40.22
N ALA A 55 -21.90 -19.54 39.74
CA ALA A 55 -23.27 -19.14 40.09
C ALA A 55 -23.51 -19.36 41.58
N ALA A 56 -23.53 -18.28 42.35
CA ALA A 56 -24.04 -18.30 43.72
C ALA A 56 -25.58 -18.34 43.66
N ALA A 57 -26.17 -19.34 44.32
CA ALA A 57 -27.60 -19.53 44.42
C ALA A 57 -28.25 -18.36 45.19
N ALA A 58 -28.99 -17.50 44.47
CA ALA A 58 -29.89 -16.54 45.08
C ALA A 58 -31.25 -17.21 45.28
N THR A 59 -31.64 -17.32 46.55
CA THR A 59 -32.95 -17.77 47.03
C THR A 59 -34.09 -16.96 46.40
N ALA A 60 -35.07 -17.66 45.83
CA ALA A 60 -36.30 -17.09 45.30
C ALA A 60 -37.19 -16.55 46.43
N ALA A 61 -37.47 -15.26 46.41
CA ALA A 61 -38.69 -14.68 46.97
C ALA A 61 -39.54 -14.16 45.81
N ARG A 62 -40.78 -14.65 45.73
CA ARG A 62 -41.78 -14.34 44.69
C ARG A 62 -42.57 -13.07 45.02
N ALA A 63 -43.23 -12.58 43.96
CA ALA A 63 -44.34 -11.60 43.89
C ALA A 63 -43.86 -10.16 43.62
N ASP A 64 -44.29 -9.44 42.57
CA ASP A 64 -45.54 -9.53 41.82
C ASP A 64 -45.37 -9.36 40.31
N ALA A 65 -46.16 -10.12 39.57
CA ALA A 65 -46.38 -9.96 38.15
C ALA A 65 -47.27 -8.73 37.91
N ASN A 66 -46.77 -7.74 37.16
CA ASN A 66 -47.54 -6.95 36.18
C ASN A 66 -46.70 -5.79 35.61
N ALA A 67 -45.95 -6.07 34.55
CA ALA A 67 -45.71 -5.14 33.44
C ALA A 67 -44.98 -5.90 32.34
N ASN A 68 -45.74 -6.33 31.33
CA ASN A 68 -45.22 -6.89 30.10
C ASN A 68 -44.50 -5.77 29.34
N ALA A 69 -43.20 -5.58 29.58
CA ALA A 69 -42.33 -4.76 28.75
C ALA A 69 -41.26 -5.66 28.14
N GLN A 70 -41.61 -6.30 27.01
CA GLN A 70 -40.61 -6.82 26.09
C GLN A 70 -39.74 -5.65 25.63
N VAL A 71 -38.56 -5.50 26.23
CA VAL A 71 -37.49 -4.67 25.68
C VAL A 71 -37.00 -5.39 24.43
N THR A 72 -37.68 -5.12 23.31
CA THR A 72 -37.14 -5.43 21.99
C THR A 72 -36.07 -4.38 21.72
N SER A 73 -34.81 -4.80 21.75
CA SER A 73 -33.69 -3.99 21.25
C SER A 73 -33.76 -3.91 19.73
N GLN A 74 -34.77 -3.21 19.21
CA GLN A 74 -34.78 -2.83 17.80
C GLN A 74 -33.71 -1.77 17.59
N ALA A 75 -32.66 -2.14 16.85
CA ALA A 75 -31.69 -1.19 16.34
C ALA A 75 -32.43 -0.11 15.55
N VAL A 76 -32.26 1.15 15.94
CA VAL A 76 -32.76 2.29 15.16
C VAL A 76 -32.00 2.29 13.84
N LYS A 77 -32.66 1.87 12.76
CA LYS A 77 -32.14 2.03 11.40
C LYS A 77 -32.17 3.52 11.07
N VAL A 78 -31.05 4.20 11.29
CA VAL A 78 -30.80 5.48 10.63
C VAL A 78 -30.38 5.13 9.21
N ALA A 79 -31.35 5.00 8.32
CA ALA A 79 -31.05 4.89 6.90
C ALA A 79 -30.41 6.20 6.47
N ALA A 80 -29.15 6.16 6.05
CA ALA A 80 -28.56 7.26 5.32
C ALA A 80 -29.34 7.41 4.00
N ASP A 81 -29.83 8.62 3.71
CA ASP A 81 -30.46 8.90 2.43
C ASP A 81 -29.48 8.54 1.32
N GLY A 82 -29.89 7.62 0.43
CA GLY A 82 -29.09 7.10 -0.68
C GLY A 82 -28.81 8.10 -1.80
N GLY A 83 -28.75 9.39 -1.48
CA GLY A 83 -28.33 10.46 -2.38
C GLY A 83 -26.85 10.35 -2.74
N ALA A 84 -26.46 10.98 -3.85
CA ALA A 84 -25.07 11.05 -4.25
C ALA A 84 -24.25 11.81 -3.19
N PHE A 85 -23.26 11.14 -2.60
CA PHE A 85 -22.32 11.79 -1.67
C PHE A 85 -21.53 12.88 -2.41
N THR A 86 -21.43 14.06 -1.79
CA THR A 86 -20.64 15.18 -2.31
C THR A 86 -19.56 15.54 -1.28
N PRO A 87 -18.27 15.36 -1.59
CA PRO A 87 -17.21 15.76 -0.68
C PRO A 87 -17.10 17.29 -0.58
N PRO A 88 -16.56 17.82 0.52
CA PRO A 88 -16.17 19.23 0.60
C PRO A 88 -15.19 19.63 -0.52
N GLY A 89 -15.35 20.86 -1.03
CA GLY A 89 -14.44 21.46 -2.00
C GLY A 89 -13.14 21.94 -1.34
N ALA A 90 -12.09 22.16 -2.14
CA ALA A 90 -10.77 22.58 -1.63
C ALA A 90 -10.81 23.90 -0.83
N ARG A 91 -11.79 24.78 -1.10
CA ARG A 91 -11.97 26.05 -0.36
C ARG A 91 -12.68 25.89 0.97
N ASP A 92 -13.26 24.72 1.24
CA ASP A 92 -14.03 24.43 2.46
C ASP A 92 -13.13 23.90 3.60
N ILE A 93 -11.81 23.88 3.39
CA ILE A 93 -10.86 23.49 4.44
C ILE A 93 -10.84 24.60 5.50
N PRO A 94 -11.21 24.32 6.76
CA PRO A 94 -11.39 25.34 7.79
C PRO A 94 -10.06 26.01 8.17
N ASP A 95 -10.09 27.27 8.59
CA ASP A 95 -8.93 27.98 9.15
C ASP A 95 -8.73 27.64 10.63
N THR A 96 -8.39 26.38 10.91
CA THR A 96 -8.16 25.86 12.26
C THR A 96 -6.89 25.00 12.29
N PRO A 97 -6.38 24.65 13.49
CA PRO A 97 -5.28 23.68 13.59
C PRO A 97 -5.56 22.36 12.86
N MET A 98 -6.80 21.86 12.87
CA MET A 98 -7.18 20.68 12.07
C MET A 98 -7.10 20.96 10.56
N GLY A 99 -7.51 22.16 10.15
CA GLY A 99 -7.38 22.64 8.77
C GLY A 99 -5.95 22.67 8.25
N GLU A 100 -4.97 23.02 9.09
CA GLU A 100 -3.55 22.98 8.72
C GLU A 100 -3.09 21.55 8.36
N TRP A 101 -3.51 20.55 9.14
CA TRP A 101 -3.23 19.14 8.84
C TRP A 101 -3.93 18.66 7.57
N ILE A 102 -5.16 19.10 7.33
CA ILE A 102 -5.90 18.80 6.10
C ILE A 102 -5.17 19.39 4.88
N ARG A 103 -4.72 20.65 4.94
CA ARG A 103 -3.94 21.29 3.87
C ARG A 103 -2.60 20.61 3.64
N ARG A 104 -1.92 20.20 4.72
CA ARG A 104 -0.68 19.41 4.61
C ARG A 104 -0.94 18.08 3.90
N GLY A 105 -2.03 17.39 4.23
CA GLY A 105 -2.44 16.17 3.56
C GLY A 105 -2.74 16.36 2.08
N GLU A 106 -3.48 17.42 1.72
CA GLU A 106 -3.75 17.79 0.33
C GLU A 106 -2.44 18.11 -0.43
N ALA A 107 -1.52 18.86 0.18
CA ALA A 107 -0.22 19.17 -0.41
C ALA A 107 0.60 17.90 -0.69
N ILE A 108 0.63 16.94 0.25
CA ILE A 108 1.27 15.63 0.03
C ILE A 108 0.55 14.85 -1.07
N PHE A 109 -0.77 14.90 -1.12
CA PHE A 109 -1.56 14.18 -2.13
C PHE A 109 -1.31 14.69 -3.56
N LEU A 110 -1.17 16.01 -3.70
CA LEU A 110 -0.96 16.69 -4.98
C LEU A 110 0.50 16.65 -5.45
N ARG A 111 1.46 16.75 -4.51
CA ARG A 111 2.91 16.83 -4.80
C ARG A 111 3.69 15.93 -3.85
N THR A 112 3.49 14.63 -3.98
CA THR A 112 3.97 13.62 -3.03
C THR A 112 5.50 13.58 -2.92
N PRO A 113 6.29 13.52 -4.00
CA PRO A 113 7.75 13.48 -3.87
C PRO A 113 8.32 14.74 -3.22
N ALA A 114 7.67 15.90 -3.43
CA ALA A 114 8.11 17.17 -2.87
C ALA A 114 7.73 17.35 -1.39
N ASN A 115 6.59 16.81 -0.96
CA ASN A 115 6.04 17.02 0.40
C ASN A 115 6.18 15.80 1.32
N ALA A 116 6.56 14.64 0.79
CA ALA A 116 6.86 13.41 1.52
C ALA A 116 8.28 12.91 1.16
N VAL A 117 9.26 13.81 1.28
CA VAL A 117 10.66 13.55 0.95
C VAL A 117 11.17 12.31 1.67
N GLY A 118 11.85 11.42 0.94
CA GLY A 118 12.39 10.16 1.46
C GLY A 118 11.42 8.99 1.45
N PHE A 119 10.13 9.21 1.18
CA PHE A 119 9.11 8.14 1.16
C PHE A 119 8.62 7.76 -0.24
N SER A 120 8.91 8.57 -1.27
CA SER A 120 8.63 8.25 -2.67
C SER A 120 9.93 7.94 -3.41
N GLY A 121 9.92 6.89 -4.24
CA GLY A 121 11.04 6.47 -5.08
C GLY A 121 10.75 6.55 -6.57
N ASN A 122 9.74 7.33 -6.96
CA ASN A 122 9.39 7.62 -8.35
C ASN A 122 8.82 9.04 -8.47
N THR A 123 8.37 9.44 -9.66
CA THR A 123 7.88 10.80 -9.91
C THR A 123 6.35 10.94 -9.78
N LEU A 124 5.66 9.87 -9.43
CA LEU A 124 4.21 9.89 -9.29
C LEU A 124 3.75 10.72 -8.09
N ASN A 125 2.47 11.08 -8.10
CA ASN A 125 1.74 11.72 -7.01
C ASN A 125 0.45 10.94 -6.77
N CYS A 126 -0.09 10.96 -5.55
CA CYS A 126 -1.36 10.29 -5.25
C CYS A 126 -2.47 10.70 -6.24
N VAL A 127 -2.51 12.00 -6.57
CA VAL A 127 -3.48 12.58 -7.52
C VAL A 127 -3.39 12.03 -8.95
N ASN A 128 -2.26 11.44 -9.35
CA ASN A 128 -2.12 10.87 -10.70
C ASN A 128 -2.99 9.63 -10.93
N CYS A 129 -3.42 8.94 -9.86
CA CYS A 129 -4.39 7.84 -9.93
C CYS A 129 -5.70 8.15 -9.20
N HIS A 130 -5.64 9.01 -8.19
CA HIS A 130 -6.79 9.45 -7.41
C HIS A 130 -7.20 10.86 -7.84
N LEU A 131 -7.94 10.92 -8.95
CA LEU A 131 -8.20 12.16 -9.68
C LEU A 131 -8.99 13.19 -8.87
N ASP A 132 -8.91 14.46 -9.29
CA ASP A 132 -9.50 15.61 -8.60
C ASP A 132 -9.06 15.69 -7.12
N ALA A 133 -7.76 15.50 -6.90
CA ALA A 133 -7.13 15.40 -5.57
C ALA A 133 -7.82 14.38 -4.64
N GLY A 134 -8.34 13.28 -5.20
CA GLY A 134 -9.03 12.24 -4.47
C GLY A 134 -10.54 12.43 -4.32
N ARG A 135 -11.15 13.41 -5.01
CA ARG A 135 -12.59 13.67 -4.95
C ARG A 135 -13.39 13.00 -6.08
N LEU A 136 -12.76 12.69 -7.22
CA LEU A 136 -13.48 12.21 -8.39
C LEU A 136 -14.10 10.83 -8.17
N LYS A 137 -15.43 10.74 -8.32
CA LYS A 137 -16.16 9.47 -8.30
C LYS A 137 -15.64 8.52 -9.38
N GLY A 138 -15.49 7.23 -9.05
CA GLY A 138 -14.99 6.24 -10.01
C GLY A 138 -13.48 6.31 -10.28
N ALA A 139 -12.75 7.15 -9.56
CA ALA A 139 -11.29 7.25 -9.59
C ALA A 139 -10.66 6.92 -8.21
N ALA A 140 -11.26 5.96 -7.49
CA ALA A 140 -10.89 5.58 -6.13
C ALA A 140 -10.79 6.78 -5.17
N PRO A 141 -11.88 7.55 -4.98
CA PRO A 141 -11.85 8.74 -4.14
C PRO A 141 -11.61 8.43 -2.66
N MET A 142 -10.99 9.35 -1.93
CA MET A 142 -10.63 9.17 -0.52
C MET A 142 -11.87 9.11 0.37
N TRP A 143 -12.90 9.90 0.06
CA TRP A 143 -14.19 9.86 0.77
C TRP A 143 -14.90 8.51 0.67
N GLY A 144 -14.66 7.75 -0.40
CA GLY A 144 -15.21 6.41 -0.57
C GLY A 144 -14.36 5.32 0.08
N ALA A 145 -13.12 5.64 0.47
CA ALA A 145 -12.20 4.69 1.09
C ALA A 145 -12.21 4.82 2.61
N TYR A 146 -12.07 6.03 3.16
CA TYR A 146 -11.86 6.25 4.59
C TYR A 146 -12.92 5.57 5.50
N PRO A 147 -14.24 5.67 5.23
CA PRO A 147 -15.26 5.05 6.09
C PRO A 147 -15.26 3.51 6.08
N LEU A 148 -14.53 2.89 5.15
CA LEU A 148 -14.46 1.44 5.00
C LEU A 148 -13.30 0.80 5.77
N TYR A 149 -12.47 1.58 6.45
CA TYR A 149 -11.36 1.07 7.26
C TYR A 149 -11.65 1.26 8.76
N PRO A 150 -11.20 0.31 9.63
CA PRO A 150 -10.38 -0.86 9.33
C PRO A 150 -11.07 -1.96 8.49
N ALA A 151 -10.30 -2.68 7.67
CA ALA A 151 -10.83 -3.74 6.81
C ALA A 151 -9.86 -4.92 6.68
N TYR A 152 -10.40 -6.14 6.72
CA TYR A 152 -9.64 -7.33 6.36
C TYR A 152 -9.24 -7.29 4.88
N ARG A 153 -7.95 -7.48 4.60
CA ARG A 153 -7.42 -7.48 3.24
C ARG A 153 -6.68 -8.76 2.92
N LYS A 154 -7.16 -9.50 1.92
CA LYS A 154 -6.52 -10.74 1.43
C LYS A 154 -5.05 -10.54 1.04
N LYS A 155 -4.67 -9.35 0.51
CA LYS A 155 -3.28 -9.06 0.11
C LYS A 155 -2.31 -9.12 1.29
N THR A 156 -2.72 -8.68 2.48
CA THR A 156 -1.91 -8.63 3.70
C THR A 156 -2.26 -9.76 4.67
N ASN A 157 -3.38 -10.45 4.45
CA ASN A 157 -3.97 -11.42 5.38
C ASN A 157 -4.14 -10.83 6.80
N HIS A 158 -4.48 -9.54 6.85
CA HIS A 158 -4.52 -8.73 8.06
C HIS A 158 -5.71 -7.75 8.01
N VAL A 159 -6.15 -7.27 9.18
CA VAL A 159 -7.11 -6.17 9.27
C VAL A 159 -6.32 -4.87 9.20
N ASP A 160 -6.25 -4.29 8.00
CA ASP A 160 -5.52 -3.05 7.78
C ASP A 160 -6.37 -1.87 8.30
N THR A 161 -5.74 -0.95 9.01
CA THR A 161 -6.19 0.43 9.23
C THR A 161 -6.08 1.24 7.94
N PHE A 162 -6.66 2.45 7.92
CA PHE A 162 -6.49 3.37 6.80
C PHE A 162 -5.01 3.76 6.62
N ALA A 163 -4.31 4.05 7.72
CA ALA A 163 -2.88 4.38 7.69
C ALA A 163 -2.03 3.24 7.08
N GLU A 164 -2.25 1.98 7.49
CA GLU A 164 -1.57 0.82 6.90
C GLU A 164 -1.87 0.67 5.40
N ARG A 165 -3.11 0.97 4.98
CA ARG A 165 -3.47 0.99 3.56
C ARG A 165 -2.66 2.03 2.77
N VAL A 166 -2.48 3.23 3.34
CA VAL A 166 -1.71 4.34 2.75
C VAL A 166 -0.21 4.01 2.73
N ARG A 167 0.34 3.37 3.78
CA ARG A 167 1.71 2.86 3.80
C ARG A 167 1.98 1.93 2.62
N GLY A 168 1.05 1.04 2.31
CA GLY A 168 1.12 0.19 1.12
C GLY A 168 1.17 1.00 -0.19
N CYS A 169 0.47 2.13 -0.29
CA CYS A 169 0.56 2.98 -1.48
C CYS A 169 1.96 3.57 -1.65
N PHE A 170 2.64 4.00 -0.57
CA PHE A 170 4.02 4.45 -0.64
C PHE A 170 4.97 3.34 -1.11
N MET A 171 4.84 2.13 -0.57
CA MET A 171 5.70 0.99 -0.95
C MET A 171 5.51 0.55 -2.40
N TYR A 172 4.27 0.56 -2.89
CA TYR A 172 3.96 -0.02 -4.19
C TYR A 172 3.77 1.03 -5.29
N SER A 173 2.78 1.91 -5.15
CA SER A 173 2.47 2.91 -6.17
C SER A 173 3.56 3.98 -6.28
N MET A 174 4.09 4.42 -5.14
CA MET A 174 5.14 5.44 -5.09
C MET A 174 6.56 4.85 -5.18
N ASN A 175 6.67 3.52 -5.32
CA ASN A 175 7.93 2.78 -5.37
C ASN A 175 8.95 3.21 -4.29
N GLY A 176 8.46 3.52 -3.09
CA GLY A 176 9.26 4.11 -2.03
C GLY A 176 9.22 3.31 -0.74
N LYS A 177 9.44 4.01 0.37
CA LYS A 177 9.41 3.43 1.71
C LYS A 177 8.11 3.85 2.41
N ALA A 178 7.49 2.92 3.13
CA ALA A 178 6.38 3.28 4.00
C ALA A 178 6.89 4.19 5.15
N PRO A 179 6.22 5.32 5.42
CA PRO A 179 6.38 6.01 6.69
C PRO A 179 6.02 5.10 7.87
N ASP A 180 6.63 5.35 9.03
CA ASP A 180 6.32 4.61 10.27
C ASP A 180 4.91 4.97 10.77
N ASP A 181 4.32 4.12 11.61
CA ASP A 181 2.99 4.37 12.16
C ASP A 181 3.00 5.63 13.02
N GLY A 182 1.94 6.44 12.90
CA GLY A 182 1.85 7.74 13.56
C GLY A 182 2.74 8.83 12.98
N HIS A 183 3.54 8.56 11.93
CA HIS A 183 4.32 9.60 11.28
C HIS A 183 3.42 10.70 10.69
N ASP A 184 3.83 11.96 10.85
CA ASP A 184 3.09 13.16 10.42
C ASP A 184 2.50 13.08 9.00
N ILE A 185 3.24 12.50 8.06
CA ILE A 185 2.79 12.30 6.67
C ILE A 185 1.51 11.46 6.61
N LEU A 186 1.45 10.36 7.37
CA LEU A 186 0.27 9.50 7.43
C LEU A 186 -0.87 10.21 8.15
N VAL A 187 -0.58 10.88 9.27
CA VAL A 187 -1.58 11.67 10.03
C VAL A 187 -2.21 12.75 9.14
N ALA A 188 -1.41 13.47 8.37
CA ALA A 188 -1.90 14.51 7.45
C ALA A 188 -2.78 13.93 6.32
N LEU A 189 -2.33 12.83 5.70
CA LEU A 189 -3.11 12.14 4.65
C LEU A 189 -4.41 11.55 5.20
N GLU A 190 -4.39 11.03 6.42
CA GLU A 190 -5.54 10.52 7.12
C GLU A 190 -6.52 11.65 7.47
N ALA A 191 -6.04 12.77 8.01
CA ALA A 191 -6.85 13.96 8.29
C ALA A 191 -7.53 14.49 7.01
N TYR A 192 -6.81 14.52 5.89
CA TYR A 192 -7.35 14.93 4.60
C TYR A 192 -8.45 13.97 4.11
N ALA A 193 -8.23 12.66 4.18
CA ALA A 193 -9.22 11.65 3.79
C ALA A 193 -10.46 11.66 4.71
N TYR A 194 -10.25 11.79 6.03
CA TYR A 194 -11.31 11.94 7.04
C TYR A 194 -12.19 13.15 6.76
N TRP A 195 -11.57 14.33 6.56
CA TRP A 195 -12.30 15.56 6.24
C TRP A 195 -13.11 15.44 4.95
N MET A 196 -12.57 14.75 3.95
CA MET A 196 -13.27 14.53 2.67
C MET A 196 -14.48 13.60 2.82
N ALA A 197 -14.43 12.69 3.80
CA ALA A 197 -15.48 11.72 4.10
C ALA A 197 -16.51 12.21 5.13
N GLN A 198 -16.50 13.50 5.49
CA GLN A 198 -17.46 14.03 6.45
C GLN A 198 -18.91 13.72 6.05
N LYS A 199 -19.70 13.25 7.03
CA LYS A 199 -21.10 12.82 6.87
C LYS A 199 -21.30 11.53 6.05
N ALA A 200 -20.22 10.88 5.58
CA ALA A 200 -20.33 9.54 5.01
C ALA A 200 -20.69 8.54 6.13
N PRO A 201 -21.62 7.59 5.88
CA PRO A 201 -21.90 6.51 6.80
C PRO A 201 -20.68 5.60 6.95
N THR A 202 -20.30 5.32 8.20
CA THR A 202 -19.22 4.38 8.54
C THR A 202 -19.60 2.96 8.13
N GLY A 203 -18.67 2.24 7.50
CA GLY A 203 -18.84 0.84 7.10
C GLY A 203 -19.67 0.62 5.84
N GLU A 204 -20.21 1.67 5.23
CA GLU A 204 -21.05 1.56 4.03
C GLU A 204 -20.27 1.95 2.77
N LYS A 205 -20.39 1.11 1.74
CA LYS A 205 -19.77 1.39 0.44
C LYS A 205 -20.64 2.37 -0.35
N LEU A 206 -20.21 3.62 -0.38
CA LEU A 206 -20.90 4.69 -1.12
C LEU A 206 -20.82 4.50 -2.65
N PRO A 207 -21.88 4.88 -3.40
CA PRO A 207 -21.84 4.94 -4.85
C PRO A 207 -20.69 5.84 -5.35
N GLY A 208 -19.89 5.33 -6.28
CA GLY A 208 -18.72 6.04 -6.81
C GLY A 208 -17.40 5.78 -6.05
N ALA A 209 -17.42 5.03 -4.95
CA ALA A 209 -16.21 4.53 -4.30
C ALA A 209 -15.46 3.51 -5.17
N GLY A 210 -14.12 3.59 -5.17
CA GLY A 210 -13.27 2.73 -6.02
C GLY A 210 -13.25 3.18 -7.49
N PHE A 211 -12.82 2.28 -8.38
CA PHE A 211 -12.85 2.54 -9.82
C PHE A 211 -14.21 2.19 -10.43
N THR A 212 -14.63 2.95 -11.44
CA THR A 212 -15.73 2.53 -12.32
C THR A 212 -15.37 1.19 -12.93
N LYS A 213 -16.22 0.19 -12.73
CA LYS A 213 -15.96 -1.16 -13.22
C LYS A 213 -16.07 -1.18 -14.75
N VAL A 214 -15.02 -1.62 -15.42
CA VAL A 214 -15.06 -1.90 -16.87
C VAL A 214 -16.01 -3.07 -17.16
N GLY A 215 -16.70 -3.03 -18.31
CA GLY A 215 -17.47 -4.18 -18.77
C GLY A 215 -16.59 -5.36 -19.20
N LYS A 216 -17.22 -6.41 -19.74
CA LYS A 216 -16.49 -7.57 -20.24
C LYS A 216 -15.87 -7.25 -21.60
N ALA A 217 -14.63 -7.68 -21.81
CA ALA A 217 -14.05 -7.71 -23.15
C ALA A 217 -14.83 -8.71 -24.02
N ALA A 218 -15.04 -8.35 -25.29
CA ALA A 218 -15.67 -9.24 -26.27
C ALA A 218 -14.68 -10.30 -26.79
N GLN A 219 -13.39 -10.00 -26.74
CA GLN A 219 -12.28 -10.85 -27.15
C GLN A 219 -11.19 -10.83 -26.08
N GLU A 220 -10.37 -11.87 -26.04
CA GLU A 220 -9.18 -11.92 -25.18
C GLU A 220 -8.32 -10.66 -25.41
N PRO A 221 -7.95 -9.92 -24.35
CA PRO A 221 -7.18 -8.69 -24.48
C PRO A 221 -5.84 -8.91 -25.19
N SER A 222 -5.49 -8.04 -26.15
CA SER A 222 -4.30 -8.20 -27.02
C SER A 222 -3.29 -7.08 -26.83
N PHE A 223 -2.01 -7.45 -26.80
CA PHE A 223 -0.89 -6.51 -26.82
C PHE A 223 -0.91 -5.63 -28.08
N GLU A 224 -1.12 -6.22 -29.25
CA GLU A 224 -1.08 -5.53 -30.55
C GLU A 224 -2.24 -4.56 -30.74
N ARG A 225 -3.46 -4.93 -30.32
CA ARG A 225 -4.60 -4.00 -30.33
C ARG A 225 -4.40 -2.89 -29.32
N GLY A 226 -3.90 -3.22 -28.13
CA GLY A 226 -3.61 -2.25 -27.08
C GLY A 226 -2.56 -1.22 -27.50
N ALA A 227 -1.52 -1.65 -28.23
CA ALA A 227 -0.51 -0.76 -28.78
C ALA A 227 -1.12 0.28 -29.73
N LYS A 228 -2.05 -0.12 -30.60
CA LYS A 228 -2.75 0.80 -31.51
C LYS A 228 -3.63 1.80 -30.78
N VAL A 229 -4.36 1.34 -29.75
CA VAL A 229 -5.16 2.23 -28.89
C VAL A 229 -4.24 3.23 -28.17
N TYR A 230 -3.11 2.76 -27.64
CA TYR A 230 -2.13 3.59 -26.95
C TYR A 230 -1.57 4.69 -27.85
N GLU A 231 -1.08 4.31 -29.04
CA GLU A 231 -0.54 5.23 -30.03
C GLU A 231 -1.57 6.30 -30.41
N ALA A 232 -2.82 5.89 -30.68
CA ALA A 232 -3.86 6.79 -31.13
C ALA A 232 -4.44 7.70 -30.03
N LYS A 233 -4.52 7.23 -28.78
CA LYS A 233 -5.32 7.90 -27.72
C LYS A 233 -4.54 8.27 -26.45
N CYS A 234 -3.31 7.77 -26.27
CA CYS A 234 -2.57 7.92 -25.00
C CYS A 234 -1.20 8.57 -25.17
N ALA A 235 -0.48 8.25 -26.26
CA ALA A 235 0.90 8.63 -26.48
C ALA A 235 1.13 10.16 -26.53
N LEU A 236 0.13 10.93 -26.94
CA LEU A 236 0.21 12.40 -26.97
C LEU A 236 0.54 12.98 -25.58
N CYS A 237 -0.06 12.43 -24.53
CA CYS A 237 0.13 12.90 -23.16
C CYS A 237 1.19 12.09 -22.42
N HIS A 238 1.14 10.76 -22.52
CA HIS A 238 2.03 9.87 -21.75
C HIS A 238 3.36 9.56 -22.45
N GLY A 239 3.57 10.07 -23.66
CA GLY A 239 4.77 9.86 -24.46
C GLY A 239 4.77 8.53 -25.22
N ALA A 240 5.48 8.46 -26.35
CA ALA A 240 5.54 7.26 -27.17
C ALA A 240 6.13 6.03 -26.45
N GLN A 241 6.94 6.24 -25.41
CA GLN A 241 7.52 5.19 -24.56
C GLN A 241 6.94 5.21 -23.15
N GLY A 242 5.75 5.78 -22.93
CA GLY A 242 5.10 5.81 -21.62
C GLY A 242 5.86 6.53 -20.53
N GLN A 243 6.84 7.36 -20.90
CA GLN A 243 7.73 8.07 -19.98
C GLN A 243 7.08 9.24 -19.25
N GLY A 244 5.85 9.61 -19.63
CA GLY A 244 5.15 10.76 -19.07
C GLY A 244 5.76 12.10 -19.48
N GLN A 245 5.33 13.15 -18.79
CA GLN A 245 5.84 14.52 -18.96
C GLN A 245 5.87 15.24 -17.61
N GLU A 246 6.92 16.01 -17.41
CA GLU A 246 7.09 16.86 -16.23
C GLU A 246 7.25 18.33 -16.63
N ALA A 247 6.72 19.23 -15.81
CA ALA A 247 6.92 20.67 -15.93
C ALA A 247 7.26 21.25 -14.57
N GLY A 248 8.39 21.97 -14.47
CA GLY A 248 8.82 22.58 -13.20
C GLY A 248 9.03 21.58 -12.05
N GLY A 249 9.47 20.35 -12.36
CA GLY A 249 9.64 19.27 -11.38
C GLY A 249 8.32 18.69 -10.86
N VAL A 250 7.21 18.89 -11.59
CA VAL A 250 5.90 18.30 -11.30
C VAL A 250 5.48 17.42 -12.45
N THR A 251 5.10 16.18 -12.14
CA THR A 251 4.49 15.24 -13.08
C THR A 251 3.12 15.72 -13.53
N VAL A 252 3.05 16.21 -14.77
CA VAL A 252 1.81 16.68 -15.40
C VAL A 252 1.08 15.51 -16.05
N PHE A 253 1.83 14.65 -16.75
CA PHE A 253 1.32 13.38 -17.26
C PHE A 253 2.18 12.25 -16.69
N PRO A 254 1.60 11.32 -15.93
CA PRO A 254 2.40 10.31 -15.24
C PRO A 254 3.07 9.34 -16.21
N PRO A 255 4.31 8.89 -15.91
CA PRO A 255 4.86 7.70 -16.53
C PRO A 255 3.96 6.49 -16.24
N LEU A 256 3.70 5.69 -17.26
CA LEU A 256 2.82 4.52 -17.17
C LEU A 256 3.61 3.22 -16.98
N TRP A 257 4.89 3.22 -17.36
CA TRP A 257 5.84 2.15 -17.14
C TRP A 257 7.27 2.71 -17.07
N GLY A 258 8.27 1.84 -16.99
CA GLY A 258 9.66 2.25 -16.81
C GLY A 258 9.98 2.62 -15.36
N LYS A 259 11.24 3.00 -15.11
CA LYS A 259 11.79 3.20 -13.75
C LYS A 259 11.04 4.23 -12.90
N GLN A 260 10.38 5.21 -13.52
CA GLN A 260 9.68 6.29 -12.84
C GLN A 260 8.18 6.01 -12.62
N SER A 261 7.69 4.83 -13.00
CA SER A 261 6.29 4.45 -12.80
C SER A 261 6.10 3.70 -11.47
N TYR A 262 4.84 3.34 -11.17
CA TYR A 262 4.48 2.37 -10.14
C TYR A 262 5.15 1.01 -10.36
N ASN A 263 5.46 0.29 -9.28
CA ASN A 263 6.16 -0.99 -9.32
C ASN A 263 5.23 -2.20 -9.51
N TRP A 264 5.81 -3.39 -9.67
CA TRP A 264 5.08 -4.64 -9.88
C TRP A 264 4.19 -5.07 -8.70
N GLY A 265 4.34 -4.48 -7.52
CA GLY A 265 3.45 -4.72 -6.38
C GLY A 265 2.23 -3.79 -6.31
N ALA A 266 2.14 -2.77 -7.17
CA ALA A 266 1.08 -1.76 -7.13
C ALA A 266 -0.20 -2.27 -7.79
N GLY A 267 -1.37 -1.99 -7.20
CA GLY A 267 -2.65 -2.52 -7.70
C GLY A 267 -2.92 -2.21 -9.19
N THR A 268 -2.45 -1.09 -9.70
CA THR A 268 -2.62 -0.66 -11.11
C THR A 268 -1.87 -1.56 -12.11
N HIS A 269 -0.95 -2.41 -11.66
CA HIS A 269 -0.28 -3.39 -12.52
C HIS A 269 -1.20 -4.55 -12.94
N GLU A 270 -2.29 -4.78 -12.21
CA GLU A 270 -3.30 -5.78 -12.58
C GLU A 270 -4.15 -5.20 -13.72
N VAL A 271 -4.29 -5.98 -14.79
CA VAL A 271 -4.95 -5.54 -16.02
C VAL A 271 -6.41 -5.14 -15.78
N ASP A 272 -7.14 -5.83 -14.91
CA ASP A 272 -8.56 -5.53 -14.60
C ASP A 272 -8.75 -4.18 -13.91
N LYS A 273 -7.85 -3.84 -12.98
CA LYS A 273 -7.85 -2.58 -12.25
C LYS A 273 -7.42 -1.42 -13.14
N ALA A 274 -6.39 -1.62 -13.97
CA ALA A 274 -5.98 -0.65 -14.97
C ALA A 274 -7.09 -0.39 -15.99
N ALA A 275 -7.71 -1.43 -16.55
CA ALA A 275 -8.82 -1.31 -17.49
C ALA A 275 -10.01 -0.55 -16.87
N SER A 276 -10.35 -0.84 -15.61
CA SER A 276 -11.39 -0.10 -14.87
C SER A 276 -11.06 1.39 -14.70
N PHE A 277 -9.82 1.70 -14.31
CA PHE A 277 -9.37 3.09 -14.22
C PHE A 277 -9.44 3.80 -15.58
N ILE A 278 -8.90 3.16 -16.62
CA ILE A 278 -8.83 3.72 -17.98
C ILE A 278 -10.24 3.94 -18.54
N LYS A 279 -11.12 2.94 -18.45
CA LYS A 279 -12.51 3.04 -18.94
C LYS A 279 -13.27 4.21 -18.32
N GLY A 280 -13.09 4.42 -17.02
CA GLY A 280 -13.81 5.47 -16.30
C GLY A 280 -13.22 6.87 -16.45
N ASN A 281 -11.92 6.97 -16.76
CA ASN A 281 -11.18 8.21 -16.52
C ASN A 281 -10.22 8.64 -17.64
N MET A 282 -10.00 7.81 -18.67
CA MET A 282 -9.04 8.08 -19.74
C MET A 282 -9.66 7.91 -21.14
N PRO A 283 -9.29 8.77 -22.12
CA PRO A 283 -8.50 10.01 -21.99
C PRO A 283 -9.08 11.00 -20.98
N TYR A 284 -8.21 11.72 -20.30
CA TYR A 284 -8.60 12.60 -19.20
C TYR A 284 -9.61 13.66 -19.66
N GLY A 285 -10.71 13.80 -18.91
CA GLY A 285 -11.82 14.71 -19.25
C GLY A 285 -12.76 14.21 -20.36
N ASN A 286 -12.40 13.15 -21.09
CA ASN A 286 -13.21 12.57 -22.16
C ASN A 286 -13.01 11.04 -22.26
N PRO A 287 -13.51 10.26 -21.28
CA PRO A 287 -13.32 8.81 -21.24
C PRO A 287 -14.19 8.08 -22.27
N THR A 288 -13.73 8.04 -23.52
CA THR A 288 -14.50 7.56 -24.68
C THR A 288 -14.17 6.13 -25.11
N LEU A 289 -13.23 5.44 -24.45
CA LEU A 289 -12.88 4.08 -24.84
C LEU A 289 -14.07 3.16 -24.63
N ASP A 290 -14.27 2.21 -25.54
CA ASP A 290 -15.15 1.08 -25.27
C ASP A 290 -14.48 0.11 -24.28
N ASP A 291 -15.22 -0.93 -23.84
CA ASP A 291 -14.67 -1.88 -22.87
C ASP A 291 -13.49 -2.68 -23.46
N GLN A 292 -13.57 -3.08 -24.74
CA GLN A 292 -12.50 -3.84 -25.40
C GLN A 292 -11.22 -3.02 -25.51
N GLU A 293 -11.32 -1.76 -25.95
CA GLU A 293 -10.20 -0.84 -26.04
C GLU A 293 -9.55 -0.61 -24.67
N ALA A 294 -10.35 -0.47 -23.60
CA ALA A 294 -9.84 -0.29 -22.24
C ALA A 294 -9.07 -1.54 -21.75
N TRP A 295 -9.56 -2.74 -22.03
CA TRP A 295 -8.87 -3.98 -21.72
C TRP A 295 -7.58 -4.15 -22.54
N ASP A 296 -7.64 -3.92 -23.85
CA ASP A 296 -6.50 -4.06 -24.74
C ASP A 296 -5.37 -3.09 -24.35
N VAL A 297 -5.68 -1.80 -24.14
CA VAL A 297 -4.66 -0.81 -23.78
C VAL A 297 -4.12 -1.03 -22.36
N ALA A 298 -4.93 -1.51 -21.42
CA ALA A 298 -4.45 -1.90 -20.09
C ALA A 298 -3.46 -3.07 -20.18
N THR A 299 -3.77 -4.08 -21.00
CA THR A 299 -2.84 -5.18 -21.29
C THR A 299 -1.54 -4.66 -21.87
N TYR A 300 -1.59 -3.79 -22.88
CA TYR A 300 -0.39 -3.21 -23.48
C TYR A 300 0.46 -2.44 -22.45
N ILE A 301 -0.14 -1.53 -21.67
CA ILE A 301 0.56 -0.75 -20.63
C ILE A 301 1.21 -1.65 -19.57
N ASN A 302 0.48 -2.67 -19.10
CA ASN A 302 0.97 -3.59 -18.08
C ASN A 302 1.81 -4.76 -18.64
N SER A 303 2.05 -4.80 -19.96
CA SER A 303 3.06 -5.66 -20.60
C SER A 303 4.44 -5.01 -20.67
N MET A 304 4.61 -3.82 -20.11
CA MET A 304 5.87 -3.09 -20.09
C MET A 304 6.56 -3.23 -18.73
N GLU A 305 7.89 -3.28 -18.74
CA GLU A 305 8.66 -3.38 -17.50
C GLU A 305 8.58 -2.12 -16.64
N ARG A 306 8.63 -2.36 -15.33
CA ARG A 306 8.55 -1.36 -14.27
C ARG A 306 9.38 -1.83 -13.06
N PRO A 307 9.60 -1.00 -12.04
CA PRO A 307 10.39 -1.42 -10.88
C PRO A 307 9.85 -2.72 -10.26
N GLN A 308 10.78 -3.52 -9.75
CA GLN A 308 10.49 -4.82 -9.16
C GLN A 308 9.49 -4.73 -7.99
N ASP A 309 8.74 -5.82 -7.75
CA ASP A 309 7.91 -5.93 -6.55
C ASP A 309 8.81 -5.91 -5.30
N PRO A 310 8.56 -5.05 -4.30
CA PRO A 310 9.32 -5.04 -3.05
C PRO A 310 9.32 -6.38 -2.29
N ARG A 311 8.42 -7.29 -2.62
CA ARG A 311 8.28 -8.65 -2.07
C ARG A 311 9.03 -9.70 -2.89
N PHE A 312 9.84 -9.29 -3.87
CA PHE A 312 10.59 -10.20 -4.73
C PHE A 312 11.41 -11.18 -3.91
N THR A 313 11.25 -12.47 -4.22
CA THR A 313 11.86 -13.58 -3.45
C THR A 313 13.29 -13.90 -3.88
N GLY A 314 13.83 -13.17 -4.85
CA GLY A 314 15.05 -13.56 -5.59
C GLY A 314 14.75 -14.42 -6.83
N ASN A 315 13.51 -14.90 -7.00
CA ASN A 315 13.09 -15.73 -8.12
C ASN A 315 11.74 -15.28 -8.69
N VAL A 316 11.67 -15.09 -10.01
CA VAL A 316 10.46 -14.59 -10.71
C VAL A 316 9.29 -15.56 -10.60
N ALA A 317 9.52 -16.86 -10.80
CA ALA A 317 8.47 -17.88 -10.75
C ALA A 317 7.90 -18.02 -9.33
N ASP A 318 8.76 -18.01 -8.31
CA ASP A 318 8.31 -18.08 -6.91
C ASP A 318 7.55 -16.81 -6.51
N THR A 319 8.05 -15.64 -6.90
CA THR A 319 7.37 -14.35 -6.66
C THR A 319 5.99 -14.35 -7.35
N ARG A 320 5.90 -14.86 -8.59
CA ARG A 320 4.61 -14.98 -9.29
C ARG A 320 3.66 -15.89 -8.52
N LYS A 321 4.09 -17.10 -8.18
CA LYS A 321 3.28 -18.08 -7.47
C LYS A 321 2.75 -17.54 -6.13
N GLN A 322 3.55 -16.74 -5.42
CA GLN A 322 3.17 -16.21 -4.12
C GLN A 322 2.28 -14.96 -4.20
N PHE A 323 2.55 -14.05 -5.13
CA PHE A 323 1.97 -12.69 -5.09
C PHE A 323 1.22 -12.26 -6.34
N HIS A 324 1.31 -13.01 -7.43
CA HIS A 324 0.79 -12.64 -8.75
C HIS A 324 0.08 -13.80 -9.45
N ASP A 325 -0.35 -14.82 -8.71
CA ASP A 325 -1.11 -15.96 -9.25
C ASP A 325 -2.58 -15.57 -9.45
N THR A 326 -2.80 -14.62 -10.36
CA THR A 326 -4.10 -14.10 -10.77
C THR A 326 -4.17 -14.13 -12.30
N PRO A 327 -5.37 -14.24 -12.89
CA PRO A 327 -5.52 -14.15 -14.34
C PRO A 327 -5.23 -12.74 -14.89
N PHE A 328 -5.12 -11.72 -14.03
CA PHE A 328 -4.96 -10.32 -14.42
C PHE A 328 -3.54 -9.78 -14.21
N SER A 329 -2.64 -10.57 -13.62
CA SER A 329 -1.25 -10.20 -13.47
C SER A 329 -0.39 -10.84 -14.56
N LEU A 330 0.31 -10.00 -15.32
CA LEU A 330 1.29 -10.41 -16.32
C LEU A 330 2.71 -10.60 -15.75
N TYR A 331 2.92 -10.34 -14.45
CA TYR A 331 4.24 -10.53 -13.84
C TYR A 331 4.68 -11.99 -13.92
N GLY A 332 5.86 -12.26 -14.48
CA GLY A 332 6.38 -13.61 -14.66
C GLY A 332 5.75 -14.38 -15.82
N THR A 333 5.01 -13.73 -16.72
CA THR A 333 4.57 -14.32 -18.00
C THR A 333 5.40 -13.78 -19.16
N GLU A 334 5.39 -14.50 -20.28
CA GLU A 334 5.92 -14.01 -21.54
C GLU A 334 4.84 -13.26 -22.31
N VAL A 335 5.14 -12.03 -22.71
CA VAL A 335 4.27 -11.22 -23.58
C VAL A 335 5.13 -10.65 -24.69
N ASN A 336 4.69 -10.84 -25.95
CA ASN A 336 5.41 -10.38 -27.14
C ASN A 336 6.91 -10.79 -27.14
N GLY A 337 7.18 -12.07 -26.81
CA GLY A 337 8.54 -12.62 -26.79
C GLY A 337 9.41 -12.20 -25.61
N ARG A 338 8.84 -11.51 -24.60
CA ARG A 338 9.58 -11.01 -23.44
C ARG A 338 8.97 -11.51 -22.13
N LEU A 339 9.80 -12.15 -21.30
CA LEU A 339 9.46 -12.44 -19.91
C LEU A 339 9.43 -11.14 -19.10
N LEU A 340 8.31 -10.89 -18.42
CA LEU A 340 8.13 -9.74 -17.52
C LEU A 340 8.64 -10.09 -16.12
N LYS A 341 9.69 -9.43 -15.67
CA LYS A 341 10.43 -9.83 -14.46
C LYS A 341 10.78 -8.69 -13.51
N GLY A 342 10.44 -7.44 -13.83
CA GLY A 342 10.88 -6.27 -13.08
C GLY A 342 12.23 -5.72 -13.54
N LEU A 343 12.37 -4.40 -13.39
CA LEU A 343 13.59 -3.64 -13.68
C LEU A 343 14.65 -3.75 -12.59
#